data_AF-A0A2K3JMX2-F1
#
_entry.id   AF-A0A2K3JMX2-F1
#
_cell.length_a   1.000
_cell.length_b   1.000
_cell.length_c   1.000
_cell.angle_alpha   90.00
_cell.angle_beta   90.00
_cell.angle_gamma   90.00
#
_symmetry.space_group_name_H-M   'P 1'
#
loop_
_entity.id
_entity.type
_entity.pdbx_description
1 polymer ?
#
loop_
_entity_poly.entity_id
_entity_poly.type
_entity_poly.pdbx_seq_one_letter_code
_entity_poly.pdbx_strand_id
1 'polypeptide(L)'
;CALAEPTVRVCKGIQINVGSMIVIVDAFVLELGGLDVVLGVSWLCTLGKVVLDWKDLTMQFWYNGQKVVLQGGGKQVKQGF
;
A
#
# COMPACT_ATOMS: atom_id res chain seq x y z
N CYS A 1 -35.67 -10.81 9.45
CA CYS A 1 -34.35 -11.47 9.46
C CYS A 1 -33.71 -11.33 8.08
N ALA A 2 -33.00 -10.23 7.86
CA ALA A 2 -32.00 -10.13 6.82
C ALA A 2 -30.79 -9.55 7.54
N LEU A 3 -29.83 -10.41 7.88
CA LEU A 3 -28.53 -9.95 8.33
C LEU A 3 -27.91 -9.32 7.08
N ALA A 4 -27.94 -7.99 7.00
CA ALA A 4 -27.12 -7.28 6.02
C ALA A 4 -25.68 -7.65 6.35
N GLU A 5 -25.06 -8.46 5.50
CA GLU A 5 -23.62 -8.65 5.56
C GLU A 5 -22.96 -7.27 5.46
N PRO A 6 -21.91 -6.97 6.23
CA PRO A 6 -21.21 -5.71 6.12
C PRO A 6 -20.74 -5.59 4.66
N THR A 7 -21.34 -4.66 3.90
CA THR A 7 -21.05 -4.53 2.47
C THR A 7 -19.61 -4.09 2.32
N VAL A 8 -18.72 -5.04 2.03
CA VAL A 8 -17.33 -4.75 1.68
C VAL A 8 -17.36 -3.90 0.41
N ARG A 9 -16.96 -2.63 0.53
CA ARG A 9 -16.91 -1.71 -0.61
C ARG A 9 -15.56 -1.85 -1.31
N VAL A 10 -15.60 -1.93 -2.64
CA VAL A 10 -14.41 -2.10 -3.49
C VAL A 10 -14.31 -0.93 -4.45
N CYS A 11 -13.16 -0.26 -4.47
CA CYS A 11 -12.77 0.69 -5.51
C CYS A 11 -11.98 -0.07 -6.57
N LYS A 12 -12.47 -0.09 -7.81
CA LYS A 12 -11.86 -0.85 -8.90
C LYS A 12 -10.88 -0.01 -9.71
N GLY A 13 -9.78 -0.64 -10.15
CA GLY A 13 -8.83 -0.04 -11.09
C GLY A 13 -8.19 1.25 -10.59
N ILE A 14 -7.98 1.39 -9.28
CA ILE A 14 -7.35 2.59 -8.73
C ILE A 14 -5.86 2.58 -9.06
N GLN A 15 -5.36 3.73 -9.50
CA GLN A 15 -3.95 3.93 -9.79
C GLN A 15 -3.25 4.49 -8.54
N ILE A 16 -2.27 3.76 -8.02
CA ILE A 16 -1.51 4.12 -6.83
C ILE A 16 -0.04 4.29 -7.22
N ASN A 17 0.58 5.37 -6.76
CA ASN A 17 2.02 5.56 -6.84
C ASN A 17 2.68 5.02 -5.58
N VAL A 18 3.58 4.05 -5.73
CA VAL A 18 4.31 3.41 -4.64
C VAL A 18 5.81 3.59 -4.89
N GLY A 19 6.41 4.61 -4.29
CA GLY A 19 7.80 4.98 -4.54
C GLY A 19 8.02 5.44 -5.98
N SER A 20 8.70 4.62 -6.78
CA SER A 20 8.97 4.87 -8.20
C SER A 20 8.09 4.05 -9.16
N MET A 21 7.12 3.29 -8.65
CA MET A 21 6.23 2.46 -9.46
C MET A 21 4.79 2.95 -9.43
N ILE A 22 4.08 2.74 -10.53
CA ILE A 22 2.64 2.94 -10.61
C ILE A 22 1.99 1.56 -10.70
N VAL A 23 1.04 1.28 -9.80
CA VAL A 23 0.25 0.04 -9.83
C VAL A 23 -1.23 0.36 -9.97
N ILE A 24 -1.93 -0.50 -10.71
CA ILE A 24 -3.39 -0.46 -10.83
C ILE A 24 -3.92 -1.64 -10.04
N VAL A 25 -4.75 -1.39 -9.03
CA VAL A 25 -5.28 -2.42 -8.12
C VAL A 25 -6.75 -2.19 -7.83
N ASP A 26 -7.44 -3.27 -7.46
CA ASP A 26 -8.73 -3.17 -6.79
C ASP A 26 -8.48 -3.07 -5.28
N ALA A 27 -9.06 -2.06 -4.63
CA ALA A 27 -8.83 -1.79 -3.20
C ALA A 27 -10.12 -1.86 -2.40
N PHE A 28 -10.00 -2.33 -1.16
CA PHE A 28 -11.09 -2.34 -0.20
C PHE A 28 -11.15 -1.00 0.53
N VAL A 29 -12.36 -0.45 0.67
CA VAL A 29 -12.58 0.74 1.49
C VAL A 29 -12.63 0.30 2.95
N LEU A 30 -11.69 0.79 3.74
CA LEU A 30 -11.59 0.52 5.17
C LEU A 30 -11.74 1.85 5.93
N GLU A 31 -12.56 1.87 6.98
CA GLU A 31 -12.71 3.03 7.87
C GLU A 31 -11.55 3.08 8.89
N LEU A 32 -10.33 3.19 8.39
CA LEU A 32 -9.12 3.33 9.19
C LEU A 32 -8.79 4.81 9.28
N GLY A 33 -9.18 5.45 10.38
CA GLY A 33 -8.87 6.87 10.59
C GLY A 33 -7.37 7.15 10.48
N GLY A 34 -6.97 8.08 9.62
CA GLY A 34 -5.60 8.59 9.53
C GLY A 34 -4.63 7.80 8.64
N LEU A 35 -5.11 6.84 7.82
CA LEU A 35 -4.31 6.12 6.84
C LEU A 35 -4.97 6.22 5.45
N ASP A 36 -4.18 6.55 4.42
CA ASP A 36 -4.70 6.66 3.05
C ASP A 36 -4.85 5.28 2.39
N VAL A 37 -3.82 4.43 2.48
CA VAL A 37 -3.75 3.12 1.81
C VAL A 37 -3.02 2.11 2.69
N VAL A 38 -3.58 0.90 2.81
CA VAL A 38 -2.94 -0.25 3.43
C VAL A 38 -2.66 -1.30 2.37
N LEU A 39 -1.37 -1.64 2.19
CA LEU A 39 -0.96 -2.70 1.26
C LEU A 39 -1.13 -4.06 1.93
N GLY A 40 -2.10 -4.83 1.47
CA GLY A 40 -2.37 -6.17 1.98
C GLY A 40 -1.33 -7.20 1.55
N VAL A 41 -1.27 -8.32 2.27
CA VAL A 41 -0.36 -9.45 1.99
C VAL A 41 -0.57 -10.00 0.57
N SER A 42 -1.80 -10.05 0.08
CA SER A 42 -2.11 -10.52 -1.28
C SER A 42 -1.37 -9.74 -2.36
N TRP A 43 -1.32 -8.41 -2.24
CA TRP A 43 -0.56 -7.57 -3.15
C TRP A 43 0.95 -7.74 -2.95
N LEU A 44 1.43 -7.80 -1.70
CA LEU A 44 2.85 -8.00 -1.41
C LEU A 44 3.40 -9.30 -2.00
N CYS A 45 2.59 -10.38 -2.02
CA CYS A 45 2.96 -11.65 -2.65
C CYS A 45 3.22 -11.51 -4.16
N THR A 46 2.62 -10.53 -4.85
CA THR A 46 2.84 -10.32 -6.29
C THR A 46 4.23 -9.75 -6.61
N LEU A 47 4.91 -9.16 -5.62
CA LEU A 47 6.25 -8.61 -5.77
C LEU A 47 7.35 -9.68 -5.77
N GLY A 48 7.01 -10.92 -5.41
CA GLY A 48 7.97 -12.01 -5.26
C GLY A 48 8.91 -11.78 -4.07
N LYS A 49 10.23 -11.76 -4.32
CA LYS A 49 11.23 -11.63 -3.26
C LYS A 49 11.34 -10.18 -2.80
N VAL A 50 10.93 -9.96 -1.55
CA VAL A 50 11.07 -8.69 -0.83
C VAL A 50 12.12 -8.82 0.27
N VAL A 51 12.94 -7.80 0.44
CA VAL A 51 13.85 -7.63 1.60
C VAL A 51 13.35 -6.45 2.41
N LEU A 52 13.12 -6.66 3.69
CA LEU A 52 12.63 -5.65 4.62
C LEU A 52 13.66 -5.44 5.72
N ASP A 53 14.17 -4.21 5.82
CA ASP A 53 14.98 -3.76 6.94
C ASP A 53 14.07 -3.04 7.93
N TRP A 54 13.80 -3.67 9.07
CA TRP A 54 12.96 -3.12 10.12
C TRP A 54 13.64 -2.02 10.93
N LYS A 55 14.98 -2.00 10.96
CA LYS A 55 15.74 -1.00 11.70
C LYS A 55 15.76 0.31 10.94
N ASP A 56 16.05 0.24 9.65
CA ASP A 56 16.10 1.41 8.77
C ASP A 56 14.75 1.71 8.11
N LEU A 57 13.74 0.88 8.37
CA LEU A 57 12.40 0.93 7.80
C LEU A 57 12.41 0.97 6.26
N THR A 58 13.22 0.12 5.63
CA THR A 58 13.33 0.06 4.17
C THR A 58 12.76 -1.23 3.60
N MET A 59 12.00 -1.14 2.51
CA MET A 59 11.50 -2.29 1.77
C MET A 59 12.07 -2.28 0.37
N GLN A 60 12.67 -3.40 -0.06
CA GLN A 60 13.37 -3.49 -1.34
C GLN A 60 12.88 -4.71 -2.12
N PHE A 61 12.60 -4.54 -3.41
CA PHE A 61 12.16 -5.62 -4.30
C PHE A 61 12.45 -5.27 -5.76
N TRP A 62 12.32 -6.27 -6.63
CA TRP A 62 12.47 -6.09 -8.07
C TRP A 62 11.11 -5.93 -8.74
N TYR A 63 10.99 -4.92 -9.59
CA TYR A 63 9.80 -4.66 -10.40
C TYR A 63 10.23 -4.25 -11.81
N ASN A 64 9.74 -4.95 -12.84
CA ASN A 64 10.10 -4.71 -14.24
C ASN A 64 11.61 -4.56 -14.52
N GLY A 65 12.43 -5.41 -13.89
CA GLY A 65 13.89 -5.39 -14.04
C GLY A 65 14.59 -4.22 -13.34
N GLN A 66 13.87 -3.40 -12.57
CA GLN A 66 14.41 -2.32 -11.74
C GLN A 66 14.27 -2.64 -10.26
N LYS A 67 15.27 -2.24 -9.48
CA LYS A 67 15.22 -2.34 -8.02
C LYS A 67 14.41 -1.16 -7.48
N VAL A 68 13.31 -1.43 -6.80
CA VAL A 68 12.53 -0.42 -6.07
C VAL A 68 12.89 -0.46 -4.60
N VAL A 69 13.03 0.72 -4.00
CA VAL A 69 13.27 0.91 -2.56
C VAL A 69 12.19 1.84 -2.01
N LEU A 70 11.41 1.36 -1.05
CA LEU A 70 10.48 2.15 -0.27
C LEU A 70 11.13 2.47 1.07
N GLN A 71 11.03 3.72 1.49
CA GLN A 71 11.58 4.23 2.74
C GLN A 71 10.42 4.60 3.68
N GLY A 72 10.45 4.08 4.90
CA GLY A 72 9.51 4.47 5.95
C GLY A 72 9.67 5.94 6.28
N GLY A 73 8.56 6.67 6.28
CA GLY A 73 8.53 8.11 6.53
C GLY A 73 8.81 8.44 8.00
N GLY A 74 10.01 8.93 8.29
CA GLY A 74 10.38 9.57 9.56
C GLY A 74 10.30 11.09 9.48
N LYS A 75 9.09 11.64 9.29
CA LYS A 75 8.64 13.02 9.62
C LYS A 75 7.37 13.32 8.82
N GLN A 76 6.24 13.42 9.53
CA GLN A 76 5.09 14.18 9.08
C GLN A 76 5.58 15.60 8.80
N VAL A 77 5.69 15.98 7.52
CA VAL A 77 5.78 17.39 7.16
C VAL A 77 4.47 18.00 7.62
N LYS A 78 4.49 18.77 8.71
CA LYS A 78 3.39 19.67 9.06
C LYS A 78 3.18 20.56 7.84
N GLN A 79 2.14 20.28 7.06
CA GLN A 79 1.61 21.26 6.13
C GLN A 79 1.04 22.38 7.01
N GLY A 80 1.77 23.48 7.07
CA GLY A 80 1.32 24.69 7.72
C GLY A 80 0.10 25.23 6.98
N PHE A 81 -0.91 25.60 7.77
CA PHE A 81 -1.77 26.74 7.50
C PHE A 81 -1.44 27.80 8.55
#